data_AF-A0A9D3UI81-F1
#
_entry.id   AF-A0A9D3UI81-F1
#
_cell.length_a   1.000
_cell.length_b   1.000
_cell.length_c   1.000
_cell.angle_alpha   90.00
_cell.angle_beta   90.00
_cell.angle_gamma   90.00
#
_symmetry.space_group_name_H-M   'P 1'
#
loop_
_entity.id
_entity.type
_entity.pdbx_description
1 polymer ?
#
loop_
_entity_poly.entity_id
_entity_poly.type
_entity_poly.pdbx_seq_one_letter_code
_entity_poly.pdbx_strand_id
1 'polypeptide(L)'
;MEFLFTILAALILIVVLGLVSVIVFEAYRRSLNNAHVDAPAIFEDPKSLKQVPCPDIFDPAKKYLSLIIPAFNEEHRLPGALDETMNYLKKREAKDKSFSYEVLIVDDGSRDGTKRVAFDFVKKYGVDKVRAILLGRNHGKGEAIRKVSLT
;
A
#
# COMPACT_ATOMS: atom_id res chain seq x y z
N MET A 1 45.38 4.88 -40.84
CA MET A 1 45.25 4.12 -39.57
C MET A 1 44.70 5.02 -38.46
N GLU A 2 45.36 6.14 -38.12
CA GLU A 2 44.91 7.10 -37.10
C GLU A 2 43.44 7.57 -37.21
N PHE A 3 42.97 7.88 -38.42
CA PHE A 3 41.59 8.33 -38.65
C PHE A 3 40.53 7.23 -38.35
N LEU A 4 40.87 5.96 -38.57
CA LEU A 4 39.97 4.84 -38.28
C LEU A 4 39.89 4.58 -36.77
N PHE A 5 41.01 4.68 -36.07
CA PHE A 5 41.06 4.52 -34.60
C PHE A 5 40.29 5.61 -33.87
N THR A 6 40.37 6.86 -34.34
CA THR A 6 39.61 7.99 -33.76
C THR A 6 38.09 7.82 -33.93
N ILE A 7 37.63 7.34 -35.09
CA ILE A 7 36.20 7.04 -35.32
C ILE A 7 35.74 5.89 -34.40
N LEU A 8 36.52 4.83 -34.28
CA LEU A 8 36.20 3.69 -33.40
C LEU A 8 36.11 4.12 -31.93
N ALA A 9 37.06 4.93 -31.46
CA ALA A 9 37.07 5.47 -30.10
C ALA A 9 35.85 6.37 -29.82
N ALA A 10 35.46 7.22 -30.79
CA ALA A 10 34.27 8.06 -30.67
C ALA A 10 32.97 7.23 -30.60
N LEU A 11 32.85 6.16 -31.39
CA LEU A 11 31.70 5.26 -31.34
C LEU A 11 31.60 4.53 -30.00
N ILE A 12 32.72 4.04 -29.46
CA ILE A 12 32.77 3.40 -28.15
C ILE A 12 32.34 4.40 -27.06
N LEU A 13 32.82 5.64 -27.13
CA LEU A 13 32.45 6.69 -26.17
C LEU A 13 30.94 6.98 -26.20
N ILE A 14 30.34 7.07 -27.40
CA ILE A 14 28.89 7.28 -27.55
C ILE A 14 28.10 6.12 -26.96
N VAL A 15 28.52 4.87 -27.19
CA VAL A 15 27.86 3.69 -26.62
C VAL A 15 27.97 3.69 -25.09
N VAL A 16 29.15 4.00 -24.54
CA VAL A 16 29.36 4.07 -23.09
C VAL A 16 28.50 5.17 -22.48
N LEU A 17 28.45 6.36 -23.07
CA LEU A 17 27.58 7.45 -22.62
C LEU A 17 26.10 7.08 -22.71
N GLY A 18 25.69 6.37 -23.77
CA GLY A 18 24.35 5.82 -23.90
C GLY A 18 24.01 4.86 -22.77
N LEU A 19 24.86 3.88 -22.49
CA LEU A 19 24.68 2.92 -21.40
C LEU A 19 24.61 3.61 -20.03
N VAL A 20 25.52 4.55 -19.77
CA VAL A 20 25.52 5.33 -18.52
C VAL A 20 24.22 6.14 -18.40
N SER A 21 23.76 6.75 -19.49
CA SER A 21 22.51 7.52 -19.48
C SER A 21 21.29 6.64 -19.18
N VAL A 22 21.24 5.41 -19.71
CA VAL A 22 20.17 4.45 -19.42
C VAL A 22 20.21 4.03 -17.95
N ILE A 23 21.40 3.72 -17.42
CA ILE A 23 21.55 3.35 -16.00
C ILE A 23 21.13 4.50 -15.09
N VAL A 24 21.55 5.74 -15.38
CA VAL A 24 21.17 6.93 -14.61
C VAL A 24 19.67 7.19 -14.72
N PHE A 25 19.10 7.08 -15.93
CA PHE A 25 17.67 7.25 -16.15
C PHE A 25 16.84 6.21 -15.40
N GLU A 26 17.24 4.93 -15.43
CA GLU A 26 16.59 3.87 -14.68
C GLU A 26 16.75 4.03 -13.17
N ALA A 27 17.93 4.46 -12.70
CA ALA A 27 18.16 4.77 -11.29
C ALA A 27 17.29 5.95 -10.83
N TYR A 28 17.18 7.00 -11.64
CA TYR A 28 16.30 8.14 -11.39
C TYR A 28 14.83 7.72 -11.39
N ARG A 29 14.40 6.90 -12.36
CA ARG A 29 13.05 6.33 -12.43
C ARG A 29 12.75 5.47 -11.20
N ARG A 30 13.72 4.70 -10.71
CA ARG A 30 13.58 3.87 -9.50
C ARG A 30 13.46 4.73 -8.25
N SER A 31 14.24 5.80 -8.12
CA SER A 31 14.15 6.76 -7.02
C SER A 31 12.78 7.46 -6.99
N LEU A 32 12.28 7.92 -8.13
CA LEU A 32 10.94 8.51 -8.24
C LEU A 32 9.82 7.50 -7.92
N ASN A 33 9.95 6.25 -8.34
CA ASN A 33 8.98 5.20 -7.98
C ASN A 33 9.01 4.89 -6.47
N ASN A 34 10.17 4.98 -5.82
CA ASN A 34 10.31 4.78 -4.38
C ASN A 34 9.76 5.95 -3.55
N ALA A 35 9.70 7.17 -4.08
CA ALA A 35 9.10 8.30 -3.34
C ALA A 35 7.60 8.10 -3.00
N HIS A 36 6.89 7.21 -3.72
CA HIS A 36 5.53 6.78 -3.38
C HIS A 36 5.46 5.66 -2.32
N VAL A 37 6.61 5.11 -1.93
CA VAL A 37 6.74 4.18 -0.78
C VAL A 37 6.74 4.97 0.53
N ASP A 38 7.19 6.22 0.49
CA ASP A 38 7.30 7.10 1.67
C ASP A 38 6.05 7.96 1.92
N ALA A 39 5.02 7.86 1.08
CA ALA A 39 3.74 8.47 1.40
C ALA A 39 3.12 7.67 2.57
N PRO A 40 3.01 8.25 3.78
CA PRO A 40 2.46 7.54 4.92
C PRO A 40 1.05 7.07 4.56
N ALA A 41 0.66 5.87 5.01
CA ALA A 41 -0.70 5.38 4.83
C ALA A 41 -1.69 6.41 5.40
N ILE A 42 -2.32 7.19 4.52
CA ILE A 42 -3.22 8.27 4.94
C ILE A 42 -4.58 7.64 5.24
N PHE A 43 -4.94 7.65 6.52
CA PHE A 43 -6.27 7.25 6.94
C PHE A 43 -7.26 8.38 6.67
N GLU A 44 -8.21 8.17 5.78
CA GLU A 44 -9.36 9.07 5.67
C GLU A 44 -10.43 8.62 6.66
N ASP A 45 -10.57 9.34 7.78
CA ASP A 45 -11.74 9.22 8.63
C ASP A 45 -12.95 9.83 7.89
N PRO A 46 -13.96 9.03 7.50
CA PRO A 46 -15.11 9.51 6.73
C PRO A 46 -15.98 10.53 7.49
N LYS A 47 -15.74 10.75 8.80
CA LYS A 47 -16.44 11.77 9.60
C LYS A 47 -15.60 13.01 9.94
N SER A 48 -14.27 12.91 9.89
CA SER A 48 -13.36 13.93 10.43
C SER A 48 -12.44 14.54 9.38
N LEU A 49 -12.22 13.86 8.24
CA LEU A 49 -11.21 14.22 7.23
C LEU A 49 -9.78 14.39 7.82
N LYS A 50 -9.57 13.99 9.09
CA LYS A 50 -8.27 14.03 9.74
C LYS A 50 -7.47 12.81 9.33
N GLN A 51 -6.28 13.08 8.81
CA GLN A 51 -5.26 12.06 8.57
C GLN A 51 -4.79 11.54 9.92
N VAL A 52 -5.01 10.27 10.20
CA VAL A 52 -4.41 9.59 11.36
C VAL A 52 -3.12 8.95 10.89
N PRO A 53 -1.96 9.12 11.55
CA PRO A 53 -0.75 8.37 11.19
C PRO A 53 -0.89 6.89 11.58
N CYS A 54 -0.26 6.00 10.81
CA CYS A 54 -0.12 4.59 11.23
C CYS A 54 0.77 4.51 12.50
N PRO A 55 0.47 3.60 13.42
CA PRO A 55 1.27 3.37 14.62
C PRO A 55 2.51 2.50 14.33
N ASP A 56 3.67 2.89 14.84
CA ASP A 56 4.96 2.26 14.56
C ASP A 56 5.02 0.83 15.14
N ILE A 57 5.82 -0.05 14.53
CA ILE A 57 6.06 -1.42 15.01
C ILE A 57 6.63 -1.48 16.44
N PHE A 58 7.29 -0.41 16.89
CA PHE A 58 7.83 -0.28 18.24
C PHE A 58 6.85 0.34 19.23
N ASP A 59 5.69 0.82 18.76
CA ASP A 59 4.64 1.31 19.65
C ASP A 59 4.00 0.15 20.45
N PRO A 60 3.54 0.40 21.69
CA PRO A 60 2.83 -0.60 22.45
C PRO A 60 1.52 -1.00 21.73
N ALA A 61 1.27 -2.31 21.67
CA ALA A 61 0.09 -2.86 21.01
C ALA A 61 -1.22 -2.33 21.64
N LYS A 62 -2.00 -1.59 20.85
CA LYS A 62 -3.30 -1.03 21.26
C LYS A 62 -4.47 -1.99 21.00
N LYS A 63 -4.31 -2.90 20.05
CA LYS A 63 -5.29 -3.93 19.67
C LYS A 63 -4.68 -5.30 19.90
N TYR A 64 -5.50 -6.27 20.28
CA TYR A 64 -5.07 -7.66 20.41
C TYR A 64 -4.84 -8.30 19.03
N LEU A 65 -5.63 -7.92 18.03
CA LEU A 65 -5.51 -8.44 16.66
C LEU A 65 -5.67 -7.31 15.63
N SER A 66 -4.74 -7.23 14.69
CA SER A 66 -4.87 -6.39 13.50
C SER A 66 -4.92 -7.30 12.26
N LEU A 67 -6.04 -7.28 11.54
CA LEU A 67 -6.24 -8.09 10.34
C LEU A 67 -6.05 -7.24 9.09
N ILE A 68 -5.04 -7.56 8.28
CA ILE A 68 -4.72 -6.84 7.05
C ILE A 68 -5.34 -7.58 5.86
N ILE A 69 -6.13 -6.85 5.06
CA ILE A 69 -6.82 -7.38 3.87
C ILE A 69 -6.35 -6.59 2.64
N PRO A 70 -5.39 -7.12 1.86
CA PRO A 70 -5.03 -6.51 0.59
C PRO A 70 -6.17 -6.70 -0.43
N ALA A 71 -6.53 -5.64 -1.12
CA ALA A 71 -7.60 -5.61 -2.11
C ALA A 71 -7.10 -4.97 -3.42
N PHE A 72 -7.33 -5.64 -4.54
CA PHE A 72 -7.11 -5.08 -5.88
C PHE A 72 -8.17 -5.60 -6.83
N ASN A 73 -9.02 -4.70 -7.33
CA ASN A 73 -10.17 -5.03 -8.17
C ASN A 73 -11.05 -6.15 -7.57
N GLU A 74 -11.47 -5.94 -6.32
CA GLU A 74 -12.20 -6.88 -5.50
C GLU A 74 -13.65 -6.43 -5.23
N GLU A 75 -14.23 -5.50 -6.01
CA GLU A 75 -15.54 -4.89 -5.72
C GLU A 75 -16.65 -5.90 -5.40
N HIS A 76 -16.65 -7.05 -6.09
CA HIS A 76 -17.67 -8.09 -5.90
C HIS A 76 -17.35 -9.12 -4.82
N ARG A 77 -16.06 -9.36 -4.52
CA ARG A 77 -15.63 -10.40 -3.57
C ARG A 77 -15.39 -9.84 -2.16
N LEU A 78 -14.90 -8.60 -2.08
CA LEU A 78 -14.58 -7.92 -0.83
C LEU A 78 -15.77 -7.83 0.14
N PRO A 79 -17.02 -7.50 -0.29
CA PRO A 79 -18.14 -7.37 0.63
C PRO A 79 -18.46 -8.66 1.40
N GLY A 80 -18.54 -9.80 0.69
CA GLY A 80 -18.86 -11.09 1.31
C GLY A 80 -17.79 -11.52 2.31
N ALA A 81 -16.52 -11.39 1.93
CA ALA A 81 -15.39 -11.72 2.80
C ALA A 81 -15.36 -10.83 4.07
N LEU A 82 -15.63 -9.53 3.92
CA LEU A 82 -15.67 -8.61 5.06
C LEU A 82 -16.87 -8.86 5.96
N ASP A 83 -18.07 -9.11 5.43
CA ASP A 83 -19.23 -9.39 6.28
C ASP A 83 -19.05 -10.68 7.09
N GLU A 84 -18.48 -11.74 6.50
CA GLU A 84 -18.12 -12.96 7.23
C GLU A 84 -17.08 -12.69 8.33
N THR A 85 -16.01 -11.99 7.97
CA THR A 85 -14.92 -11.61 8.88
C THR A 85 -15.44 -10.80 10.06
N MET A 86 -16.22 -9.75 9.80
CA MET A 86 -16.76 -8.88 10.83
C MET A 86 -17.76 -9.62 11.73
N ASN A 87 -18.56 -10.54 11.17
CA ASN A 87 -19.45 -11.37 11.97
C ASN A 87 -18.69 -12.27 12.95
N TYR A 88 -17.59 -12.89 12.51
CA TYR A 88 -16.74 -13.70 13.38
C TYR A 88 -16.07 -12.85 14.48
N LEU A 89 -15.44 -11.73 14.10
CA LEU A 89 -14.70 -10.87 15.04
C LEU A 89 -15.62 -10.27 16.11
N LYS A 90 -16.83 -9.83 15.74
CA LYS A 90 -17.86 -9.36 16.70
C LYS A 90 -18.28 -10.45 17.67
N LYS A 91 -18.51 -11.68 17.19
CA LYS A 91 -18.88 -12.82 18.07
C LYS A 91 -17.74 -13.14 19.04
N ARG A 92 -16.48 -13.03 18.61
CA ARG A 92 -15.32 -13.27 19.47
C ARG A 92 -15.16 -12.20 20.54
N GLU A 93 -15.25 -10.93 20.17
CA GLU A 93 -15.25 -9.79 21.12
C GLU A 93 -16.42 -9.85 22.12
N ALA A 94 -17.59 -10.35 21.68
CA ALA A 94 -18.72 -10.54 22.58
C ALA A 94 -18.46 -11.62 23.66
N LYS A 95 -17.69 -12.66 23.31
CA LYS A 95 -17.33 -13.76 24.23
C LYS A 95 -16.17 -13.40 25.15
N ASP A 96 -15.23 -12.60 24.68
CA ASP A 96 -14.03 -12.19 25.41
C ASP A 96 -13.85 -10.67 25.31
N LYS A 97 -14.08 -9.97 26.43
CA LYS A 97 -13.97 -8.50 26.51
C LYS A 97 -12.53 -8.00 26.42
N SER A 98 -11.53 -8.86 26.65
CA SER A 98 -10.12 -8.50 26.45
C SER A 98 -9.72 -8.56 24.98
N PHE A 99 -10.51 -9.22 24.13
CA PHE A 99 -10.26 -9.33 22.71
C PHE A 99 -10.67 -8.05 21.97
N SER A 100 -9.68 -7.22 21.67
CA SER A 100 -9.83 -6.05 20.80
C SER A 100 -9.25 -6.31 19.41
N TYR A 101 -9.90 -5.79 18.37
CA TYR A 101 -9.44 -5.99 16.99
C TYR A 101 -9.60 -4.74 16.14
N GLU A 102 -8.86 -4.72 15.04
CA GLU A 102 -9.05 -3.82 13.92
C GLU A 102 -8.87 -4.58 12.58
N VAL A 103 -9.51 -4.08 11.54
CA VAL A 103 -9.39 -4.57 10.17
C VAL A 103 -8.87 -3.45 9.28
N LEU A 104 -7.74 -3.69 8.64
CA LEU A 104 -7.06 -2.75 7.73
C LEU A 104 -7.25 -3.24 6.30
N ILE A 105 -8.11 -2.55 5.53
CA ILE A 105 -8.32 -2.82 4.11
C ILE A 105 -7.29 -2.01 3.32
N VAL A 106 -6.45 -2.67 2.54
CA VAL A 106 -5.37 -2.02 1.78
C VAL A 106 -5.70 -2.11 0.29
N ASP A 107 -6.19 -1.02 -0.28
CA ASP A 107 -6.45 -0.94 -1.71
C ASP A 107 -5.14 -0.71 -2.47
N ASP A 108 -4.70 -1.71 -3.24
CA ASP A 108 -3.47 -1.68 -4.02
C ASP A 108 -3.69 -1.00 -5.38
N GLY A 109 -4.29 0.20 -5.37
CA GLY A 109 -4.53 1.01 -6.57
C GLY A 109 -5.59 0.43 -7.51
N SER A 110 -6.73 -0.01 -6.97
CA SER A 110 -7.83 -0.56 -7.77
C SER A 110 -8.40 0.45 -8.76
N ARG A 111 -8.94 -0.06 -9.86
CA ARG A 111 -9.59 0.72 -10.93
C ARG A 111 -11.11 0.56 -10.98
N ASP A 112 -11.66 -0.36 -10.19
CA ASP A 112 -13.10 -0.59 -10.04
C ASP A 112 -13.65 0.09 -8.76
N GLY A 113 -14.85 -0.28 -8.32
CA GLY A 113 -15.48 0.25 -7.12
C GLY A 113 -14.92 -0.25 -5.79
N THR A 114 -13.79 -0.98 -5.75
CA THR A 114 -13.20 -1.52 -4.50
C THR A 114 -13.01 -0.46 -3.43
N LYS A 115 -12.53 0.74 -3.81
CA LYS A 115 -12.34 1.87 -2.88
C LYS A 115 -13.65 2.28 -2.20
N ARG A 116 -14.73 2.40 -2.98
CA ARG A 116 -16.06 2.74 -2.47
C ARG A 116 -16.54 1.70 -1.47
N VAL A 117 -16.41 0.41 -1.82
CA VAL A 117 -16.77 -0.70 -0.93
C VAL A 117 -15.99 -0.59 0.38
N ALA A 118 -14.67 -0.41 0.34
CA ALA A 118 -13.85 -0.25 1.54
C ALA A 118 -14.35 0.90 2.43
N PHE A 119 -14.64 2.07 1.85
CA PHE A 119 -15.18 3.21 2.59
C PHE A 119 -16.56 2.95 3.20
N ASP A 120 -17.44 2.22 2.52
CA ASP A 120 -18.75 1.87 3.05
C ASP A 120 -18.63 0.99 4.31
N PHE A 121 -17.65 0.09 4.34
CA PHE A 121 -17.32 -0.69 5.53
C PHE A 121 -16.75 0.18 6.67
N VAL A 122 -15.85 1.12 6.37
CA VAL A 122 -15.36 2.09 7.38
C VAL A 122 -16.52 2.90 7.98
N LYS A 123 -17.45 3.37 7.16
CA LYS A 123 -18.65 4.09 7.62
C LYS A 123 -19.57 3.20 8.48
N LYS A 124 -19.76 1.94 8.08
CA LYS A 124 -20.64 0.97 8.77
C LYS A 124 -20.13 0.57 10.15
N TYR A 125 -18.82 0.38 10.31
CA TYR A 125 -18.23 -0.16 11.54
C TYR A 125 -17.43 0.87 12.37
N GLY A 126 -17.10 2.02 11.78
CA GLY A 126 -16.30 3.07 12.41
C GLY A 126 -14.80 2.82 12.31
N VAL A 127 -14.04 3.91 12.33
CA VAL A 127 -12.56 3.93 12.15
C VAL A 127 -11.78 3.18 13.24
N ASP A 128 -12.39 2.93 14.40
CA ASP A 128 -11.75 2.13 15.45
C ASP A 128 -11.67 0.63 15.08
N LYS A 129 -12.60 0.15 14.26
CA LYS A 129 -12.75 -1.26 13.91
C LYS A 129 -12.35 -1.57 12.48
N VAL A 130 -12.66 -0.68 11.55
CA VAL A 130 -12.33 -0.88 10.14
C VAL A 130 -11.69 0.38 9.61
N ARG A 131 -10.58 0.22 8.90
CA ARG A 131 -9.84 1.31 8.27
C ARG A 131 -9.52 0.95 6.82
N ALA A 132 -9.44 1.96 5.97
CA ALA A 132 -9.04 1.80 4.58
C ALA A 132 -7.76 2.59 4.32
N ILE A 133 -6.80 1.94 3.68
CA ILE A 133 -5.53 2.52 3.23
C ILE A 133 -5.52 2.42 1.72
N LEU A 134 -5.41 3.56 1.03
CA LEU A 134 -5.40 3.59 -0.44
C LEU A 134 -3.97 3.79 -0.94
N LEU A 135 -3.47 2.85 -1.72
CA LEU A 135 -2.19 2.97 -2.40
C LEU A 135 -2.40 3.60 -3.78
N GLY A 136 -1.52 4.54 -4.16
CA GLY A 136 -1.64 5.29 -5.41
C GLY A 136 -1.40 4.46 -6.68
N ARG A 137 -0.77 3.29 -6.56
CA ARG A 137 -0.47 2.39 -7.67
C ARG A 137 -0.43 0.95 -7.16
N ASN A 138 -0.77 -0.01 -8.02
CA ASN A 138 -0.58 -1.43 -7.73
C ASN A 138 0.92 -1.75 -7.63
N HIS A 139 1.35 -2.16 -6.44
CA HIS A 139 2.72 -2.58 -6.12
C HIS A 139 2.84 -4.10 -5.96
N GLY A 140 1.72 -4.83 -6.00
CA GLY A 140 1.66 -6.25 -5.72
C GLY A 140 1.45 -6.55 -4.24
N LYS A 141 0.90 -7.72 -3.95
CA LYS A 141 0.42 -8.11 -2.61
C LYS A 141 1.47 -7.99 -1.51
N GLY A 142 2.72 -8.39 -1.79
CA GLY A 142 3.81 -8.34 -0.80
C GLY A 142 4.16 -6.91 -0.39
N GLU A 143 4.19 -5.99 -1.35
CA GLU A 143 4.47 -4.57 -1.08
C GLU A 143 3.31 -3.90 -0.35
N ALA A 144 2.07 -4.25 -0.67
CA ALA A 144 0.90 -3.77 0.06
C ALA A 144 0.96 -4.16 1.56
N ILE A 145 1.37 -5.40 1.84
CA ILE A 145 1.57 -5.87 3.23
C ILE A 145 2.75 -5.17 3.87
N ARG A 146 3.89 -5.05 3.18
CA ARG A 146 5.10 -4.40 3.69
C ARG A 146 4.83 -2.95 4.09
N LYS A 147 4.06 -2.22 3.29
CA LYS A 147 3.70 -0.83 3.61
C LYS A 147 2.88 -0.74 4.89
N VAL A 148 2.00 -1.70 5.18
CA VAL A 148 1.23 -1.69 6.43
C VAL A 148 2.01 -2.23 7.61
N SER A 149 2.94 -3.16 7.39
CA SER A 149 3.71 -3.79 8.46
C SER A 149 4.96 -3.01 8.89
N LEU A 150 5.38 -2.02 8.11
CA LEU A 150 6.51 -1.13 8.41
C LEU A 150 6.07 0.27 8.86
N THR A 151 4.77 0.55 8.86
CA THR A 151 4.23 1.80 9.40
C THR A 151 3.58 1.52 10.73
#